data_AF-A0A2H3CUA1-F1
#
_entry.id   AF-A0A2H3CUA1-F1
#
_cell.length_a   1.000
_cell.length_b   1.000
_cell.length_c   1.000
_cell.angle_alpha   90.00
_cell.angle_beta   90.00
_cell.angle_gamma   90.00
#
_symmetry.space_group_name_H-M   'P 1'
#
loop_
_entity.id
_entity.type
_entity.pdbx_description
1 polymer ?
#
loop_
_entity_poly.entity_id
_entity_poly.type
_entity_poly.pdbx_seq_one_letter_code
_entity_poly.pdbx_strand_id
1 'polypeptide(L)'
;MRRDAFADDRIVCSYLPPRRVWVLYSNRVVPRWVAKWEPRLQTPVPWGISHAWMDEKDRSDSFTPINGSEWPVPIPKDAHLDLIRIEMLNLGAEYVWLDVLCLRQKGGQREDLRAEEWKLDVPTIGRVYQMAEKVAYYFSGLGRPFSMRESDFESDRCWFRRAWTLQEMTQTTHPITVLLRPDLHAMLRIMEEGMRTRIETQLSSLRDSIMSGSSNTLDALSEMQKRVSTNPVDRIVGLAYLLSATQIPAYYEEQSEEDAWTSLVNSMSMRYQACLFFSYPEPGSGNKVWRPSWKQV
;
A
#
# COMPACT_ATOMS: atom_id res chain seq x y z
N MET A 1 2.93 12.77 19.09
CA MET A 1 3.30 12.44 17.69
C MET A 1 2.09 12.14 16.83
N ARG A 2 1.34 11.04 17.01
CA ARG A 2 0.18 10.74 16.14
C ARG A 2 -1.03 11.66 16.35
N ARG A 3 -1.35 12.02 17.60
CA ARG A 3 -2.42 12.99 17.90
C ARG A 3 -2.13 14.36 17.28
N ASP A 4 -0.88 14.80 17.35
CA ASP A 4 -0.44 16.11 16.83
C ASP A 4 -0.27 16.10 15.29
N ALA A 5 -0.31 14.92 14.67
CA ALA A 5 -0.22 14.77 13.22
C ALA A 5 -1.60 14.86 12.54
N PHE A 6 -2.68 15.02 13.30
CA PHE A 6 -4.05 15.08 12.81
C PHE A 6 -4.74 16.36 13.31
N ALA A 7 -5.24 17.19 12.40
CA ALA A 7 -5.97 18.41 12.70
C ALA A 7 -7.00 18.68 11.60
N ASP A 8 -8.21 19.11 11.98
CA ASP A 8 -9.29 19.49 11.06
C ASP A 8 -9.55 18.46 9.95
N ASP A 9 -9.65 17.18 10.32
CA ASP A 9 -9.84 16.04 9.40
C ASP A 9 -8.72 15.86 8.35
N ARG A 10 -7.53 16.36 8.67
CA ARG A 10 -6.35 16.26 7.82
C ARG A 10 -5.13 15.81 8.61
N ILE A 11 -4.30 15.06 7.93
CA ILE A 11 -3.00 14.63 8.39
C ILE A 11 -2.01 15.72 8.01
N VAL A 12 -1.62 16.53 8.98
CA VAL A 12 -0.71 17.67 8.80
C VAL A 12 0.77 17.26 8.77
N CYS A 13 1.07 16.03 9.20
CA CYS A 13 2.40 15.44 9.11
C CYS A 13 2.30 14.10 8.37
N SER A 14 2.65 14.10 7.09
CA SER A 14 2.67 12.89 6.24
C SER A 14 3.88 11.98 6.50
N TYR A 15 4.80 12.39 7.38
CA TYR A 15 6.03 11.70 7.73
C TYR A 15 5.85 10.76 8.94
N LEU A 16 4.72 10.06 8.99
CA LEU A 16 4.40 9.16 10.08
C LEU A 16 4.99 7.77 9.86
N PRO A 17 5.73 7.23 10.84
CA PRO A 17 6.14 5.84 10.78
C PRO A 17 4.98 4.89 11.08
N PRO A 18 5.09 3.59 10.78
CA PRO A 18 4.01 2.65 11.06
C PRO A 18 3.70 2.57 12.55
N ARG A 19 2.43 2.32 12.90
CA ARG A 19 1.99 2.16 14.30
C ARG A 19 2.58 0.93 14.95
N ARG A 20 2.59 -0.17 14.20
CA ARG A 20 3.04 -1.49 14.65
C ARG A 20 3.99 -2.09 13.62
N VAL A 21 4.78 -3.04 14.07
CA VAL A 21 5.73 -3.79 13.24
C VAL A 21 5.71 -5.24 13.71
N TRP A 22 5.78 -6.18 12.77
CA TRP A 22 5.95 -7.60 13.03
C TRP A 22 7.43 -7.91 13.25
N VAL A 23 7.77 -8.31 14.47
CA VAL A 23 9.11 -8.76 14.85
C VAL A 23 9.20 -10.25 14.58
N LEU A 24 9.96 -10.64 13.55
CA LEU A 24 9.98 -12.00 13.04
C LEU A 24 10.57 -12.98 14.06
N TYR A 25 11.64 -12.63 14.78
CA TYR A 25 12.24 -13.55 15.77
C TYR A 25 11.26 -13.94 16.88
N SER A 26 10.53 -12.98 17.43
CA SER A 26 9.53 -13.24 18.49
C SER A 26 8.16 -13.70 17.97
N ASN A 27 7.94 -13.62 16.65
CA ASN A 27 6.65 -13.82 16.00
C ASN A 27 5.50 -13.02 16.65
N ARG A 28 5.73 -11.72 16.85
CA ARG A 28 4.78 -10.79 17.47
C ARG A 28 4.73 -9.46 16.74
N VAL A 29 3.53 -8.91 16.62
CA VAL A 29 3.28 -7.53 16.24
C VAL A 29 3.37 -6.69 17.50
N VAL A 30 4.28 -5.71 17.48
CA VAL A 30 4.52 -4.81 18.61
C VAL A 30 4.37 -3.35 18.17
N PRO A 31 4.03 -2.42 19.08
CA PRO A 31 4.11 -1.00 18.79
C PRO A 31 5.51 -0.63 18.31
N ARG A 32 5.63 0.22 17.28
CA ARG A 32 6.93 0.55 16.67
C ARG A 32 7.97 1.08 17.66
N TRP A 33 7.53 1.78 18.72
CA TRP A 33 8.46 2.31 19.72
C TRP A 33 9.13 1.21 20.56
N VAL A 34 8.55 0.00 20.65
CA VAL A 34 9.16 -1.16 21.32
C VAL A 34 10.34 -1.70 20.49
N ALA A 35 10.25 -1.62 19.15
CA ALA A 35 11.36 -1.98 18.26
C ALA A 35 12.54 -0.99 18.35
N LYS A 36 12.43 0.11 19.11
CA LYS A 36 13.54 1.02 19.43
C LYS A 36 14.30 0.51 20.64
N TRP A 37 15.00 -0.62 20.51
CA TRP A 37 15.63 -1.22 21.68
C TRP A 37 16.95 -0.55 22.09
N GLU A 38 17.58 0.29 21.24
CA GLU A 38 18.87 0.87 21.58
C GLU A 38 18.99 2.37 21.25
N PRO A 39 19.23 3.26 22.24
CA PRO A 39 19.36 4.70 22.03
C PRO A 39 20.52 5.13 21.11
N ARG A 40 21.48 4.23 20.88
CA ARG A 40 22.66 4.46 20.02
C ARG A 40 22.50 3.92 18.60
N LEU A 41 21.46 3.11 18.34
CA LEU A 41 21.17 2.58 17.02
C LEU A 41 19.98 3.35 16.42
N GLN A 42 20.07 3.65 15.13
CA GLN A 42 18.94 4.15 14.35
C GLN A 42 17.77 3.16 14.54
N THR A 43 16.56 3.66 14.78
CA THR A 43 15.36 2.79 14.88
C THR A 43 15.32 1.89 13.64
N PRO A 44 15.27 0.54 13.79
CA PRO A 44 15.29 -0.35 12.65
C PRO A 44 14.11 -0.02 11.74
N VAL A 45 14.45 0.14 10.47
CA VAL A 45 13.47 0.41 9.43
C VAL A 45 12.93 -0.94 8.97
N PRO A 46 11.62 -1.20 9.11
CA PRO A 46 11.08 -2.49 8.74
C PRO A 46 11.18 -2.69 7.24
N TRP A 47 11.27 -3.95 6.82
CA TRP A 47 10.96 -4.32 5.45
C TRP A 47 9.45 -4.20 5.23
N GLY A 48 9.03 -3.87 4.01
CA GLY A 48 7.62 -3.91 3.60
C GLY A 48 7.29 -5.24 2.95
N ILE A 49 6.12 -5.79 3.23
CA ILE A 49 5.50 -6.81 2.37
C ILE A 49 4.34 -6.15 1.64
N SER A 50 4.47 -6.08 0.32
CA SER A 50 3.42 -5.63 -0.58
C SER A 50 2.81 -6.84 -1.28
N HIS A 51 1.50 -6.96 -1.30
CA HIS A 51 0.83 -8.13 -1.86
C HIS A 51 -0.49 -7.79 -2.54
N ALA A 52 -0.89 -8.64 -3.50
CA ALA A 52 -2.22 -8.51 -4.07
C ALA A 52 -3.29 -8.87 -3.02
N TRP A 53 -4.33 -8.06 -2.93
CA TRP A 53 -5.46 -8.34 -2.06
C TRP A 53 -6.38 -9.37 -2.71
N MET A 54 -6.87 -10.32 -1.93
CA MET A 54 -7.70 -11.43 -2.41
C MET A 54 -9.19 -11.22 -2.09
N ASP A 55 -10.04 -11.80 -2.93
CA ASP A 55 -11.49 -11.82 -2.73
C ASP A 55 -11.86 -12.51 -1.41
N GLU A 56 -12.96 -12.08 -0.79
CA GLU A 56 -13.48 -12.65 0.46
C GLU A 56 -13.66 -14.18 0.41
N LYS A 57 -14.11 -14.70 -0.74
CA LYS A 57 -14.30 -16.15 -0.93
C LYS A 57 -13.00 -16.95 -0.92
N ASP A 58 -11.86 -16.33 -1.20
CA ASP A 58 -10.55 -16.98 -1.34
C ASP A 58 -9.63 -16.75 -0.13
N ARG A 59 -10.06 -15.94 0.83
CA ARG A 59 -9.34 -15.67 2.08
C ARG A 59 -10.05 -16.26 3.30
N SER A 60 -9.32 -16.38 4.39
CA SER A 60 -9.82 -16.72 5.71
C SER A 60 -9.38 -15.66 6.72
N ASP A 61 -10.32 -15.27 7.58
CA ASP A 61 -10.10 -14.32 8.67
C ASP A 61 -9.64 -15.08 9.91
N SER A 62 -8.32 -15.21 10.07
CA SER A 62 -7.73 -16.06 11.10
C SER A 62 -7.32 -15.25 12.33
N PHE A 63 -7.80 -15.61 13.51
CA PHE A 63 -7.26 -15.07 14.78
C PHE A 63 -5.94 -15.74 15.10
N THR A 64 -4.92 -14.94 15.40
CA THR A 64 -3.57 -15.45 15.61
C THR A 64 -2.94 -14.83 16.86
N PRO A 65 -2.04 -15.54 17.57
CA PRO A 65 -1.29 -14.95 18.67
C PRO A 65 -0.30 -13.85 18.23
N ILE A 66 -0.01 -13.74 16.93
CA ILE A 66 0.99 -12.80 16.38
C ILE A 66 0.57 -11.36 16.71
N ASN A 67 -0.69 -11.00 16.50
CA ASN A 67 -1.25 -9.69 16.85
C ASN A 67 -2.02 -9.71 18.18
N GLY A 68 -1.68 -10.65 19.08
CA GLY A 68 -2.37 -10.81 20.37
C GLY A 68 -3.82 -11.28 20.23
N SER A 69 -4.23 -11.79 19.06
CA SER A 69 -5.61 -12.15 18.75
C SER A 69 -6.60 -10.98 18.91
N GLU A 70 -6.11 -9.75 18.77
CA GLU A 70 -6.93 -8.56 18.89
C GLU A 70 -7.81 -8.31 17.65
N TRP A 71 -7.38 -8.75 16.46
CA TRP A 71 -8.18 -8.69 15.23
C TRP A 71 -7.91 -9.90 14.34
N PRO A 72 -8.86 -10.29 13.47
CA PRO A 72 -8.59 -11.35 12.50
C PRO A 72 -7.58 -10.89 11.45
N VAL A 73 -6.82 -11.84 10.90
CA VAL A 73 -5.82 -11.58 9.86
C VAL A 73 -6.33 -12.20 8.56
N PRO A 74 -6.79 -11.40 7.58
CA PRO A 74 -7.27 -11.89 6.30
C PRO A 74 -6.08 -12.39 5.46
N ILE A 75 -5.99 -13.70 5.25
CA ILE A 75 -4.94 -14.31 4.42
C ILE A 75 -5.56 -15.30 3.42
N PRO A 76 -4.92 -15.58 2.28
CA PRO A 76 -5.41 -16.61 1.37
C PRO A 76 -5.56 -17.97 2.08
N LYS A 77 -6.61 -18.72 1.75
CA LYS A 77 -6.92 -20.02 2.39
C LYS A 77 -5.80 -21.06 2.28
N ASP A 78 -4.95 -20.91 1.28
CA ASP A 78 -3.81 -21.76 0.93
C ASP A 78 -2.46 -21.14 1.32
N ALA A 79 -2.46 -20.05 2.10
CA ALA A 79 -1.25 -19.40 2.58
C ALA A 79 -1.10 -19.55 4.10
N HIS A 80 0.15 -19.53 4.57
CA HIS A 80 0.47 -19.64 6.00
C HIS A 80 1.47 -18.57 6.42
N LEU A 81 1.15 -17.81 7.47
CA LEU A 81 2.02 -16.76 8.02
C LEU A 81 3.38 -17.29 8.49
N ASP A 82 3.46 -18.54 8.95
CA ASP A 82 4.73 -19.14 9.36
C ASP A 82 5.68 -19.37 8.17
N LEU A 83 5.14 -19.69 6.99
CA LEU A 83 5.95 -19.83 5.78
C LEU A 83 6.47 -18.48 5.30
N ILE A 84 5.61 -17.46 5.30
CA ILE A 84 5.98 -16.07 4.99
C ILE A 84 7.06 -15.60 5.96
N ARG A 85 6.91 -15.90 7.26
CA ARG A 85 7.92 -15.58 8.28
C ARG A 85 9.27 -16.24 7.98
N ILE A 86 9.28 -17.54 7.68
CA ILE A 86 10.52 -18.27 7.35
C ILE A 86 11.18 -17.69 6.10
N GLU A 87 10.39 -17.38 5.08
CA GLU A 87 10.87 -16.76 3.84
C GLU A 87 11.53 -15.41 4.11
N MET A 88 10.88 -14.53 4.88
CA MET A 88 11.44 -13.23 5.25
C MET A 88 12.69 -13.35 6.15
N LEU A 89 12.72 -14.32 7.08
CA LEU A 89 13.90 -14.60 7.91
C LEU A 89 15.08 -15.07 7.06
N ASN A 90 14.85 -15.92 6.06
CA ASN A 90 15.90 -16.39 5.13
C ASN A 90 16.46 -15.25 4.27
N LEU A 91 15.66 -14.22 3.99
CA LEU A 91 16.11 -12.99 3.33
C LEU A 91 16.86 -12.03 4.27
N GLY A 92 16.93 -12.33 5.56
CA GLY A 92 17.60 -11.52 6.57
C GLY A 92 16.72 -10.42 7.18
N ALA A 93 15.40 -10.44 6.99
CA ALA A 93 14.51 -9.49 7.64
C ALA A 93 14.35 -9.85 9.13
N GLU A 94 14.38 -8.83 9.99
CA GLU A 94 14.08 -8.97 11.42
C GLU A 94 12.74 -8.30 11.79
N TYR A 95 12.49 -7.17 11.15
CA TYR A 95 11.33 -6.30 11.35
C TYR A 95 10.59 -6.15 10.03
N VAL A 96 9.30 -6.48 10.03
CA VAL A 96 8.48 -6.43 8.83
C VAL A 96 7.21 -5.64 9.11
N TRP A 97 6.81 -4.80 8.16
CA TRP A 97 5.47 -4.26 8.09
C TRP A 97 4.66 -5.05 7.07
N LEU A 98 3.56 -5.62 7.55
CA LEU A 98 2.56 -6.33 6.77
C LEU A 98 1.20 -5.78 7.21
N ASP A 99 0.47 -5.16 6.30
CA ASP A 99 -0.78 -4.44 6.54
C ASP A 99 -1.82 -5.28 7.31
N VAL A 100 -2.07 -6.53 6.90
CA VAL A 100 -3.04 -7.44 7.52
C VAL A 100 -2.70 -7.77 8.98
N LEU A 101 -1.42 -7.65 9.35
CA LEU A 101 -0.93 -7.85 10.70
C LEU A 101 -0.78 -6.54 11.50
N CYS A 102 -0.39 -5.45 10.84
CA CYS A 102 0.02 -4.21 11.51
C CYS A 102 -1.10 -3.18 11.63
N LEU A 103 -2.09 -3.25 10.74
CA LEU A 103 -3.33 -2.48 10.80
C LEU A 103 -4.45 -3.35 11.40
N ARG A 104 -5.27 -2.74 12.25
CA ARG A 104 -6.44 -3.41 12.83
C ARG A 104 -7.43 -3.72 11.71
N GLN A 105 -7.88 -4.97 11.62
CA GLN A 105 -8.84 -5.44 10.61
C GLN A 105 -10.25 -5.55 11.18
N LYS A 106 -11.25 -5.56 10.30
CA LYS A 106 -12.67 -5.64 10.67
C LYS A 106 -12.97 -6.93 11.44
N GLY A 107 -13.82 -6.84 12.46
CA GLY A 107 -14.33 -8.00 13.20
C GLY A 107 -13.44 -8.42 14.38
N GLY A 108 -12.54 -7.52 14.81
CA GLY A 108 -11.69 -7.72 15.96
C GLY A 108 -12.29 -7.22 17.27
N GLN A 109 -11.54 -7.42 18.35
CA GLN A 109 -11.76 -6.68 19.59
C GLN A 109 -11.49 -5.20 19.36
N ARG A 110 -12.24 -4.35 20.08
CA ARG A 110 -12.09 -2.89 20.01
C ARG A 110 -12.22 -2.35 18.58
N GLU A 111 -13.26 -2.78 17.88
CA GLU A 111 -13.63 -2.29 16.55
C GLU A 111 -13.80 -0.76 16.53
N ASP A 112 -14.19 -0.16 17.66
CA ASP A 112 -14.22 1.30 17.87
C ASP A 112 -12.88 1.97 17.57
N LEU A 113 -11.77 1.32 17.91
CA LEU A 113 -10.44 1.83 17.62
C LEU A 113 -10.06 1.71 16.15
N ARG A 114 -10.66 0.77 15.40
CA ARG A 114 -10.27 0.54 14.00
C ARG A 114 -10.53 1.79 13.16
N ALA A 115 -11.73 2.35 13.24
CA ALA A 115 -12.09 3.56 12.51
C ALA A 115 -11.16 4.73 12.88
N GLU A 116 -10.88 4.94 14.17
CA GLU A 116 -9.98 6.00 14.62
C GLU A 116 -8.51 5.78 14.22
N GLU A 117 -8.02 4.54 14.20
CA GLU A 117 -6.69 4.24 13.68
C GLU A 117 -6.62 4.43 12.17
N TRP A 118 -7.65 4.01 11.44
CA TRP A 118 -7.69 4.05 9.99
C TRP A 118 -7.72 5.47 9.44
N LYS A 119 -8.40 6.42 10.10
CA LYS A 119 -8.35 7.85 9.74
C LYS A 119 -6.94 8.35 9.45
N LEU A 120 -5.96 7.87 10.23
CA LEU A 120 -4.56 8.28 10.15
C LEU A 120 -3.68 7.25 9.42
N ASP A 121 -3.78 5.98 9.81
CA ASP A 121 -2.80 4.97 9.44
C ASP A 121 -3.02 4.43 8.01
N VAL A 122 -4.25 4.42 7.48
CA VAL A 122 -4.54 3.99 6.10
C VAL A 122 -4.03 5.00 5.06
N PRO A 123 -4.32 6.31 5.17
CA PRO A 123 -3.78 7.30 4.23
C PRO A 123 -2.27 7.47 4.30
N THR A 124 -1.62 6.96 5.37
CA THR A 124 -0.16 7.07 5.56
C THR A 124 0.61 5.80 5.18
N ILE A 125 -0.05 4.77 4.62
CA ILE A 125 0.57 3.51 4.19
C ILE A 125 1.75 3.76 3.24
N GLY A 126 1.58 4.65 2.25
CA GLY A 126 2.65 4.96 1.29
C GLY A 126 3.94 5.40 1.95
N ARG A 127 3.88 6.09 3.10
CA ARG A 127 5.07 6.48 3.87
C ARG A 127 5.80 5.30 4.50
N VAL A 128 5.09 4.22 4.84
CA VAL A 128 5.71 3.00 5.38
C VAL A 128 6.62 2.38 4.33
N TYR A 129 6.18 2.31 3.07
CA TYR A 129 7.01 1.86 1.96
C TYR A 129 8.14 2.86 1.61
N GLN A 130 7.96 4.17 1.89
CA GLN A 130 8.99 5.19 1.60
C GLN A 130 10.18 5.06 2.53
N MET A 131 9.92 4.59 3.74
CA MET A 131 10.99 4.33 4.69
C MET A 131 11.55 2.92 4.53
N ALA A 132 10.73 1.92 4.15
CA ALA A 132 11.06 0.51 4.26
C ALA A 132 12.40 0.16 3.63
N GLU A 133 13.27 -0.58 4.33
CA GLU A 133 14.62 -0.87 3.85
C GLU A 133 14.61 -1.65 2.53
N LYS A 134 13.71 -2.64 2.44
CA LYS A 134 13.41 -3.43 1.25
C LYS A 134 11.93 -3.73 1.20
N VAL A 135 11.43 -4.03 0.00
CA VAL A 135 10.03 -4.44 -0.19
C VAL A 135 9.99 -5.79 -0.90
N ALA A 136 9.30 -6.74 -0.27
CA ALA A 136 8.99 -8.04 -0.84
C ALA A 136 7.62 -7.98 -1.52
N TYR A 137 7.53 -8.43 -2.77
CA TYR A 137 6.30 -8.36 -3.56
C TYR A 137 5.70 -9.75 -3.80
N TYR A 138 4.47 -9.96 -3.34
CA TYR A 138 3.65 -11.14 -3.65
C TYR A 138 2.64 -10.80 -4.74
N PHE A 139 3.00 -11.11 -5.99
CA PHE A 139 2.26 -10.67 -7.17
C PHE A 139 0.89 -11.35 -7.38
N SER A 140 0.70 -12.57 -6.87
CA SER A 140 -0.56 -13.35 -6.96
C SER A 140 -1.33 -13.45 -5.64
N GLY A 141 -0.94 -12.66 -4.64
CA GLY A 141 -1.52 -12.67 -3.29
C GLY A 141 -0.55 -13.18 -2.24
N LEU A 142 -0.76 -12.74 -1.00
CA LEU A 142 0.14 -12.96 0.13
C LEU A 142 0.50 -14.45 0.31
N GLY A 143 1.80 -14.77 0.31
CA GLY A 143 2.28 -16.15 0.51
C GLY A 143 1.99 -17.12 -0.65
N ARG A 144 1.44 -16.64 -1.77
CA ARG A 144 1.21 -17.46 -2.97
C ARG A 144 2.38 -17.36 -3.94
N PRO A 145 2.72 -18.46 -4.64
CA PRO A 145 3.60 -18.38 -5.79
C PRO A 145 2.99 -17.47 -6.84
N PHE A 146 3.82 -16.68 -7.52
CA PHE A 146 3.38 -16.04 -8.75
C PHE A 146 3.28 -17.10 -9.85
N SER A 147 2.07 -17.38 -10.32
CA SER A 147 1.91 -18.24 -11.48
C SER A 147 2.35 -17.49 -12.74
N MET A 148 3.11 -18.20 -13.55
CA MET A 148 3.88 -17.65 -14.66
C MET A 148 3.04 -17.49 -15.95
N ARG A 149 1.72 -17.25 -15.82
CA ARG A 149 0.80 -17.24 -16.96
C ARG A 149 0.42 -15.81 -17.32
N GLU A 150 0.24 -15.56 -18.61
CA GLU A 150 -0.18 -14.25 -19.11
C GLU A 150 -1.54 -13.81 -18.52
N SER A 151 -2.46 -14.76 -18.35
CA SER A 151 -3.74 -14.53 -17.68
C SER A 151 -3.62 -13.97 -16.26
N ASP A 152 -2.49 -14.19 -15.59
CA ASP A 152 -2.27 -13.75 -14.21
C ASP A 152 -1.95 -12.26 -14.13
N PHE A 153 -1.47 -11.64 -15.22
CA PHE A 153 -1.25 -10.19 -15.30
C PHE A 153 -2.56 -9.43 -15.53
N GLU A 154 -3.50 -10.03 -16.26
CA GLU A 154 -4.81 -9.44 -16.57
C GLU A 154 -5.85 -9.66 -15.46
N SER A 155 -5.58 -10.56 -14.53
CA SER A 155 -6.45 -10.86 -13.41
C SER A 155 -6.55 -9.69 -12.44
N ASP A 156 -7.74 -9.40 -11.91
CA ASP A 156 -7.92 -8.39 -10.84
C ASP A 156 -7.25 -8.79 -9.51
N ARG A 157 -6.75 -10.03 -9.44
CA ARG A 157 -5.90 -10.55 -8.36
C ARG A 157 -4.41 -10.30 -8.61
N CYS A 158 -4.06 -9.76 -9.77
CA CYS A 158 -2.70 -9.35 -10.06
C CYS A 158 -2.36 -8.13 -9.20
N TRP A 159 -1.17 -8.16 -8.62
CA TRP A 159 -0.65 -7.04 -7.87
C TRP A 159 -0.58 -5.74 -8.69
N PHE A 160 -0.29 -5.79 -9.99
CA PHE A 160 -0.30 -4.60 -10.87
C PHE A 160 -1.69 -3.98 -11.04
N ARG A 161 -2.75 -4.74 -10.75
CA ARG A 161 -4.15 -4.33 -10.90
C ARG A 161 -4.75 -3.80 -9.60
N ARG A 162 -4.05 -3.84 -8.47
CA ARG A 162 -4.57 -3.38 -7.17
C ARG A 162 -4.31 -1.89 -6.94
N ALA A 163 -5.28 -1.17 -6.38
CA ALA A 163 -5.17 0.29 -6.16
C ALA A 163 -3.99 0.66 -5.25
N TRP A 164 -3.93 0.07 -4.05
CA TRP A 164 -2.90 0.37 -3.05
C TRP A 164 -1.48 0.17 -3.58
N THR A 165 -1.24 -0.91 -4.33
CA THR A 165 0.11 -1.30 -4.77
C THR A 165 0.79 -0.26 -5.67
N LEU A 166 0.04 0.67 -6.28
CA LEU A 166 0.61 1.76 -7.06
C LEU A 166 1.49 2.69 -6.23
N GLN A 167 1.09 2.97 -5.00
CA GLN A 167 1.89 3.81 -4.11
C GLN A 167 3.04 3.02 -3.46
N GLU A 168 2.91 1.70 -3.36
CA GLU A 168 3.89 0.82 -2.70
C GLU A 168 5.12 0.58 -3.58
N MET A 169 4.96 0.70 -4.91
CA MET A 169 6.00 0.38 -5.90
C MET A 169 6.90 1.53 -6.33
N THR A 170 6.37 2.74 -6.28
CA THR A 170 6.90 3.93 -6.98
C THR A 170 8.10 4.57 -6.29
N GLN A 171 8.61 3.93 -5.23
CA GLN A 171 9.51 4.58 -4.30
C GLN A 171 10.93 4.03 -4.49
N THR A 172 11.74 4.89 -5.10
CA THR A 172 12.88 4.62 -5.98
C THR A 172 14.11 4.03 -5.32
N THR A 173 14.13 3.83 -4.01
CA THR A 173 15.36 3.60 -3.25
C THR A 173 15.58 2.17 -2.76
N HIS A 174 14.61 1.27 -2.93
CA HIS A 174 14.65 -0.02 -2.23
C HIS A 174 14.88 -1.21 -3.17
N PRO A 175 15.77 -2.17 -2.80
CA PRO A 175 15.91 -3.44 -3.49
C PRO A 175 14.55 -4.15 -3.54
N ILE A 176 14.13 -4.50 -4.75
CA ILE A 176 12.93 -5.30 -5.00
C ILE A 176 13.33 -6.76 -4.82
N THR A 177 12.69 -7.46 -3.89
CA THR A 177 12.80 -8.92 -3.83
C THR A 177 11.50 -9.53 -4.32
N VAL A 178 11.55 -10.14 -5.51
CA VAL A 178 10.46 -10.92 -6.07
C VAL A 178 10.51 -12.30 -5.45
N LEU A 179 9.47 -12.66 -4.70
CA LEU A 179 9.37 -13.95 -4.04
C LEU A 179 8.80 -14.99 -5.02
N LEU A 180 9.68 -15.80 -5.61
CA LEU A 180 9.35 -16.96 -6.43
C LEU A 180 9.67 -18.23 -5.64
N ARG A 181 8.85 -19.30 -5.78
CA ARG A 181 9.07 -20.54 -5.01
C ARG A 181 10.47 -21.13 -5.26
N PRO A 182 11.12 -21.69 -4.21
CA PRO A 182 12.40 -22.38 -4.35
C PRO A 182 12.37 -23.72 -5.10
N ASP A 183 11.21 -24.37 -5.27
CA ASP A 183 11.09 -25.79 -5.63
C ASP A 183 11.19 -26.11 -7.14
N LEU A 184 11.66 -25.18 -7.98
CA LEU A 184 11.82 -25.43 -9.41
C LEU A 184 13.12 -24.80 -9.97
N HIS A 185 14.21 -24.94 -9.22
CA HIS A 185 15.46 -24.19 -9.38
C HIS A 185 16.34 -24.50 -10.62
N ALA A 186 15.98 -25.49 -11.45
CA ALA A 186 16.82 -25.92 -12.58
C ALA A 186 16.14 -25.80 -13.97
N MET A 187 14.84 -26.09 -14.09
CA MET A 187 14.10 -25.92 -15.35
C MET A 187 13.59 -24.49 -15.57
N LEU A 188 13.54 -23.66 -14.52
CA LEU A 188 12.97 -22.32 -14.57
C LEU A 188 13.88 -21.23 -15.12
N ARG A 189 15.21 -21.33 -15.02
CA ARG A 189 16.08 -20.14 -15.13
C ARG A 189 15.88 -19.29 -16.39
N ILE A 190 15.51 -19.87 -17.54
CA ILE A 190 15.26 -19.12 -18.79
C ILE A 190 13.84 -18.52 -18.82
N MET A 191 12.84 -19.27 -18.39
CA MET A 191 11.44 -18.81 -18.31
C MET A 191 11.27 -17.75 -17.20
N GLU A 192 12.01 -17.96 -16.10
CA GLU A 192 12.20 -17.06 -14.97
C GLU A 192 12.89 -15.77 -15.39
N GLU A 193 13.95 -15.81 -16.20
CA GLU A 193 14.62 -14.58 -16.67
C GLU A 193 13.73 -13.73 -17.57
N GLY A 194 13.01 -14.34 -18.53
CA GLY A 194 12.09 -13.61 -19.41
C GLY A 194 10.94 -12.95 -18.65
N MET A 195 10.38 -13.63 -17.64
CA MET A 195 9.33 -13.06 -16.80
C MET A 195 9.84 -12.08 -15.76
N ARG A 196 11.00 -12.34 -15.17
CA ARG A 196 11.67 -11.38 -14.30
C ARG A 196 11.93 -10.10 -15.08
N THR A 197 12.44 -10.21 -16.30
CA THR A 197 12.61 -9.08 -17.22
C THR A 197 11.27 -8.39 -17.49
N ARG A 198 10.17 -9.13 -17.72
CA ARG A 198 8.82 -8.54 -17.90
C ARG A 198 8.36 -7.78 -16.65
N ILE A 199 8.46 -8.37 -15.46
CA ILE A 199 8.10 -7.74 -14.17
C ILE A 199 8.95 -6.49 -13.94
N GLU A 200 10.27 -6.60 -14.12
CA GLU A 200 11.21 -5.49 -13.97
C GLU A 200 10.93 -4.38 -15.01
N THR A 201 10.58 -4.74 -16.24
CA THR A 201 10.21 -3.78 -17.30
C THR A 201 8.89 -3.08 -16.97
N GLN A 202 7.87 -3.81 -16.51
CA GLN A 202 6.59 -3.22 -16.10
C GLN A 202 6.76 -2.31 -14.87
N LEU A 203 7.53 -2.74 -13.87
CA LEU A 203 7.83 -1.92 -12.70
C LEU A 203 8.61 -0.66 -13.08
N SER A 204 9.60 -0.77 -13.97
CA SER A 204 10.37 0.36 -14.46
C SER A 204 9.51 1.32 -15.27
N SER A 205 8.68 0.80 -16.19
CA SER A 205 7.77 1.61 -17.00
C SER A 205 6.75 2.38 -16.15
N LEU A 206 6.14 1.74 -15.14
CA LEU A 206 5.22 2.41 -14.21
C LEU A 206 5.94 3.47 -13.38
N ARG A 207 7.15 3.15 -12.89
CA ARG A 207 7.98 4.11 -12.15
C ARG A 207 8.35 5.31 -13.00
N ASP A 208 8.81 5.10 -14.22
CA ASP A 208 9.23 6.17 -15.12
C ASP A 208 8.05 7.05 -15.51
N SER A 209 6.89 6.45 -15.79
CA SER A 209 5.65 7.18 -16.08
C SER A 209 5.22 8.07 -14.91
N ILE A 210 5.28 7.58 -13.68
CA ILE A 210 4.74 8.30 -12.51
C ILE A 210 5.76 9.24 -11.86
N MET A 211 7.05 8.93 -11.95
CA MET A 211 8.11 9.68 -11.27
C MET A 211 8.79 10.74 -12.17
N SER A 212 8.52 10.77 -13.49
CA SER A 212 9.15 11.71 -14.43
C SER A 212 8.44 13.09 -14.48
N GLY A 213 8.68 13.93 -13.47
CA GLY A 213 8.39 15.37 -13.57
C GLY A 213 6.93 15.75 -13.79
N SER A 214 6.66 16.86 -14.50
CA SER A 214 5.33 17.53 -14.57
C SER A 214 4.18 16.73 -15.21
N SER A 215 4.44 15.57 -15.84
CA SER A 215 3.39 14.66 -16.36
C SER A 215 2.81 13.73 -15.28
N ASN A 216 3.47 13.66 -14.11
CA ASN A 216 3.17 12.72 -13.03
C ASN A 216 1.71 12.66 -12.55
N THR A 217 0.96 13.75 -12.69
CA THR A 217 -0.38 13.87 -12.14
C THR A 217 -1.37 13.05 -12.95
N LEU A 218 -1.41 13.27 -14.27
CA LEU A 218 -2.34 12.61 -15.17
C LEU A 218 -1.97 11.13 -15.34
N ASP A 219 -0.69 10.82 -15.38
CA ASP A 219 -0.21 9.43 -15.47
C ASP A 219 -0.59 8.64 -14.22
N ALA A 220 -0.40 9.19 -13.01
CA ALA A 220 -0.84 8.55 -11.77
C ALA A 220 -2.37 8.35 -11.73
N LEU A 221 -3.14 9.33 -12.22
CA LEU A 221 -4.61 9.25 -12.29
C LEU A 221 -5.06 8.16 -13.26
N SER A 222 -4.50 8.16 -14.48
CA SER A 222 -4.76 7.16 -15.51
C SER A 222 -4.43 5.74 -15.03
N GLU A 223 -3.28 5.56 -14.37
CA GLU A 223 -2.90 4.28 -13.80
C GLU A 223 -3.79 3.85 -12.62
N MET A 224 -4.23 4.79 -11.78
CA MET A 224 -5.13 4.48 -10.67
C MET A 224 -6.54 4.11 -11.12
N GLN A 225 -7.07 4.72 -12.17
CA GLN A 225 -8.39 4.39 -12.71
C GLN A 225 -8.50 2.97 -13.25
N LYS A 226 -7.40 2.45 -13.81
CA LYS A 226 -7.33 1.09 -14.33
C LYS A 226 -7.34 0.05 -13.21
N ARG A 227 -7.11 0.46 -11.95
CA ARG A 227 -6.93 -0.44 -10.80
C ARG A 227 -8.23 -0.75 -10.06
N VAL A 228 -8.24 -1.93 -9.46
CA VAL A 228 -9.31 -2.48 -8.66
C VAL A 228 -9.03 -2.24 -7.18
N SER A 229 -10.07 -1.86 -6.45
CA SER A 229 -10.06 -1.66 -5.00
C SER A 229 -11.23 -2.43 -4.37
N THR A 230 -11.12 -2.74 -3.08
CA THR A 230 -12.23 -3.32 -2.33
C THR A 230 -13.20 -2.23 -1.89
N ASN A 231 -12.68 -1.11 -1.38
CA ASN A 231 -13.47 0.10 -1.17
C ASN A 231 -13.13 1.11 -2.29
N PRO A 232 -14.12 1.63 -3.04
CA PRO A 232 -13.87 2.62 -4.09
C PRO A 232 -13.01 3.82 -3.64
N VAL A 233 -13.17 4.28 -2.39
CA VAL A 233 -12.40 5.38 -1.79
C VAL A 233 -10.89 5.11 -1.77
N ASP A 234 -10.47 3.84 -1.72
CA ASP A 234 -9.07 3.45 -1.68
C ASP A 234 -8.29 3.92 -2.92
N ARG A 235 -8.96 4.03 -4.08
CA ARG A 235 -8.33 4.57 -5.30
C ARG A 235 -7.90 6.01 -5.10
N ILE A 236 -8.73 6.79 -4.44
CA ILE A 236 -8.46 8.21 -4.21
C ILE A 236 -7.40 8.36 -3.13
N VAL A 237 -7.54 7.63 -2.03
CA VAL A 237 -6.60 7.74 -0.91
C VAL A 237 -5.21 7.24 -1.33
N GLY A 238 -5.14 6.22 -2.18
CA GLY A 238 -3.89 5.73 -2.76
C GLY A 238 -3.15 6.74 -3.64
N LEU A 239 -3.80 7.82 -4.09
CA LEU A 239 -3.15 8.90 -4.85
C LEU A 239 -2.42 9.90 -3.95
N ALA A 240 -2.66 9.92 -2.64
CA ALA A 240 -2.17 10.99 -1.76
C ALA A 240 -0.64 11.17 -1.82
N TYR A 241 0.12 10.07 -1.77
CA TYR A 241 1.59 10.12 -1.89
C TYR A 241 2.07 10.30 -3.33
N LEU A 242 1.33 9.76 -4.31
CA LEU A 242 1.68 9.89 -5.73
C LEU A 242 1.58 11.35 -6.21
N LEU A 243 0.59 12.07 -5.69
CA LEU A 243 0.33 13.48 -6.01
C LEU A 243 0.97 14.44 -5.01
N SER A 244 1.91 13.96 -4.18
CA SER A 244 2.67 14.76 -3.21
C SER A 244 1.79 15.69 -2.37
N ALA A 245 0.66 15.17 -1.87
CA ALA A 245 -0.27 15.94 -1.06
C ALA A 245 0.45 16.48 0.19
N THR A 246 0.34 17.80 0.41
CA THR A 246 1.03 18.47 1.52
C THR A 246 0.38 18.16 2.87
N GLN A 247 -0.94 18.00 2.84
CA GLN A 247 -1.77 17.45 3.89
C GLN A 247 -2.53 16.27 3.30
N ILE A 248 -2.69 15.18 4.05
CA ILE A 248 -3.41 14.00 3.56
C ILE A 248 -4.80 13.98 4.22
N PRO A 249 -5.91 13.92 3.47
CA PRO A 249 -7.24 13.79 4.06
C PRO A 249 -7.35 12.55 4.96
N ALA A 250 -8.14 12.67 6.02
CA ALA A 250 -8.50 11.53 6.85
C ALA A 250 -9.24 10.45 6.05
N TYR A 251 -9.02 9.18 6.39
CA TYR A 251 -9.77 8.07 5.80
C TYR A 251 -11.13 7.89 6.48
N TYR A 252 -12.17 7.79 5.65
CA TYR A 252 -13.52 7.48 6.07
C TYR A 252 -14.09 6.42 5.11
N GLU A 253 -14.33 5.21 5.62
CA GLU A 253 -14.77 4.06 4.78
C GLU A 253 -16.09 4.33 4.04
N GLU A 254 -17.00 5.06 4.69
CA GLU A 254 -18.35 5.35 4.18
C GLU A 254 -18.40 6.65 3.36
N GLN A 255 -17.27 7.33 3.18
CA GLN A 255 -17.19 8.55 2.38
C GLN A 255 -17.46 8.24 0.91
N SER A 256 -18.11 9.16 0.19
CA SER A 256 -18.27 9.02 -1.25
C SER A 256 -16.93 9.26 -1.97
N GLU A 257 -16.76 8.66 -3.14
CA GLU A 257 -15.58 8.92 -3.98
C GLU A 257 -15.44 10.42 -4.30
N GLU A 258 -16.55 11.12 -4.58
CA GLU A 258 -16.48 12.55 -4.92
C GLU A 258 -16.06 13.42 -3.72
N ASP A 259 -16.48 13.08 -2.50
CA ASP A 259 -16.08 13.82 -1.30
C ASP A 259 -14.62 13.56 -0.94
N ALA A 260 -14.16 12.30 -1.07
CA ALA A 260 -12.76 11.94 -0.87
C ALA A 260 -11.87 12.64 -1.90
N TRP A 261 -12.30 12.65 -3.18
CA TRP A 261 -11.58 13.33 -4.26
C TRP A 261 -11.52 14.83 -4.04
N THR A 262 -12.65 15.45 -3.70
CA THR A 262 -12.70 16.87 -3.34
C THR A 262 -11.73 17.21 -2.21
N SER A 263 -11.69 16.37 -1.16
CA SER A 263 -10.79 16.56 -0.03
C SER A 263 -9.32 16.47 -0.44
N LEU A 264 -8.99 15.53 -1.32
CA LEU A 264 -7.65 15.35 -1.85
C LEU A 264 -7.22 16.54 -2.71
N VAL A 265 -8.03 16.96 -3.70
CA VAL A 265 -7.73 18.12 -4.57
C VAL A 265 -7.48 19.38 -3.73
N ASN A 266 -8.30 19.62 -2.71
CA ASN A 266 -8.14 20.76 -1.81
C ASN A 266 -6.84 20.72 -0.98
N SER A 267 -6.20 19.55 -0.86
CA SER A 267 -4.98 19.34 -0.06
C SER A 267 -3.71 19.19 -0.90
N MET A 268 -3.85 19.13 -2.23
CA MET A 268 -2.73 19.13 -3.19
C MET A 268 -2.01 20.47 -3.21
N SER A 269 -0.73 20.48 -3.62
CA SER A 269 -0.04 21.76 -3.83
C SER A 269 -0.59 22.49 -5.07
N MET A 270 -0.43 23.82 -5.11
CA MET A 270 -0.90 24.66 -6.22
C MET A 270 -0.42 24.17 -7.59
N ARG A 271 0.76 23.53 -7.66
CA ARG A 271 1.30 22.96 -8.91
C ARG A 271 0.41 21.84 -9.45
N TYR A 272 0.01 20.88 -8.61
CA TYR A 272 -0.84 19.77 -9.02
C TYR A 272 -2.28 20.24 -9.31
N GLN A 273 -2.79 21.19 -8.53
CA GLN A 273 -4.09 21.82 -8.81
C GLN A 273 -4.09 22.54 -10.16
N ALA A 274 -3.02 23.27 -10.50
CA ALA A 274 -2.88 23.92 -11.80
C ALA A 274 -2.81 22.91 -12.95
N CYS A 275 -2.08 21.79 -12.78
CA CYS A 275 -2.06 20.71 -13.76
C CYS A 275 -3.48 20.17 -14.01
N LEU A 276 -4.26 19.91 -12.96
CA LEU A 276 -5.67 19.52 -13.09
C LEU A 276 -6.51 20.59 -13.80
N PHE A 277 -6.27 21.88 -13.52
CA PHE A 277 -6.98 23.00 -14.14
C PHE A 277 -6.79 23.07 -15.64
N PHE A 278 -5.54 22.95 -16.09
CA PHE A 278 -5.24 23.01 -17.52
C PHE A 278 -5.73 21.77 -18.27
N SER A 279 -5.82 20.62 -17.61
CA SER A 279 -6.31 19.37 -18.23
C SER A 279 -7.84 19.24 -18.20
N TYR A 280 -8.48 19.75 -17.16
CA TYR A 280 -9.93 19.65 -16.92
C TYR A 280 -10.49 21.02 -16.52
N PRO A 281 -10.58 21.99 -17.46
CA PRO A 281 -10.94 23.38 -17.16
C PRO A 281 -12.39 23.55 -16.74
N GLU A 282 -13.28 22.63 -17.15
CA GLU A 282 -14.69 22.68 -16.79
C GLU A 282 -14.89 22.33 -15.31
N PRO A 283 -15.63 23.14 -14.53
CA PRO A 283 -15.97 22.78 -13.16
C PRO A 283 -16.79 21.48 -13.17
N GLY A 284 -16.53 20.60 -12.23
CA GLY A 284 -17.23 19.34 -12.08
C GLY A 284 -18.63 19.49 -11.52
N SER A 285 -18.86 18.98 -10.31
CA SER A 285 -20.19 18.84 -9.70
C SER A 285 -20.84 20.18 -9.28
N GLY A 286 -21.01 21.14 -10.20
CA GLY A 286 -21.84 22.33 -10.09
C GLY A 286 -21.48 23.34 -9.00
N ASN A 287 -20.33 23.19 -8.33
CA ASN A 287 -19.92 24.05 -7.23
C ASN A 287 -19.34 25.39 -7.73
N LYS A 288 -19.50 26.45 -6.92
CA LYS A 288 -18.98 27.81 -7.24
C LYS A 288 -17.45 27.92 -7.25
N VAL A 289 -16.74 26.89 -6.79
CA VAL A 289 -15.28 26.80 -6.78
C VAL A 289 -14.87 25.74 -7.78
N TRP A 290 -13.97 26.10 -8.70
CA TRP A 290 -13.49 25.17 -9.70
C TRP A 290 -12.78 23.96 -9.06
N ARG A 291 -13.13 22.77 -9.54
CA ARG A 291 -12.44 21.49 -9.35
C ARG A 291 -13.03 20.48 -10.35
N PRO A 292 -12.24 19.58 -10.93
CA PRO A 292 -12.80 18.49 -11.70
C PRO A 292 -13.43 17.47 -10.75
N SER A 293 -14.53 16.85 -11.17
CA SER A 293 -15.11 15.71 -10.46
C SER A 293 -14.26 14.45 -10.67
N TRP A 294 -14.37 13.49 -9.76
CA TRP A 294 -13.68 12.20 -9.90
C TRP A 294 -14.08 11.46 -11.19
N LYS A 295 -15.30 11.71 -11.68
CA LYS A 295 -15.81 11.14 -12.93
C LYS A 295 -15.24 11.82 -14.19
N GLN A 296 -14.85 13.08 -14.10
CA GLN A 296 -14.27 13.82 -15.23
C GLN A 296 -12.80 13.49 -15.44
N VAL A 297 -12.08 13.34 -14.33
CA VAL A 297 -10.70 12.91 -14.33
C VAL A 297 -10.64 11.48 -14.80
#